data_AF-A0A0K1Q8C8-F1
#
_entry.id   AF-A0A0K1Q8C8-F1
#
_cell.length_a   1.000
_cell.length_b   1.000
_cell.length_c   1.000
_cell.angle_alpha   90.00
_cell.angle_beta   90.00
_cell.angle_gamma   90.00
#
_symmetry.space_group_name_H-M   'P 1'
#
loop_
_entity.id
_entity.type
_entity.pdbx_description
1 polymer ?
#
loop_
_entity_poly.entity_id
_entity_poly.type
_entity_poly.pdbx_seq_one_letter_code
_entity_poly.pdbx_strand_id
1 'polypeptide(L)'
;MRDRETRAQKGQPRQYFAKDKLEELAASIREHGLLEPIVVRRVPSSDKFEIIAGERRWRASQKAGLKEVLVVVKDVSPKNAFELALIENVQREDLNPVELAEALDRLVREYSYTQETLAVRLGKDRTTVANSLRLLKLPPSVRARVIDGTLSEGHARALLGAPDAKNLEDLAEKVVRGQLNVRATEALVRGAKKKTGKGAAAKPGIKTSAVRDLEQRLTRAAGTKVVVRDNGNKGEVAIPYEDLDHLDRILARVFRAK
;
A
#
# COMPACT_ATOMS: atom_id res chain seq x y z
N MET A 1 30.91 20.14 19.16
CA MET A 1 30.46 19.19 20.22
C MET A 1 31.51 18.09 20.38
N ARG A 2 31.83 17.66 21.62
CA ARG A 2 32.81 16.58 21.89
C ARG A 2 32.18 15.19 21.81
N ASP A 3 32.90 14.24 21.23
CA ASP A 3 32.40 12.89 20.93
C ASP A 3 31.93 12.07 22.17
N ARG A 4 32.52 12.33 23.34
CA ARG A 4 32.18 11.63 24.60
C ARG A 4 30.81 11.99 25.16
N GLU A 5 30.15 13.01 24.61
CA GLU A 5 28.86 13.53 25.06
C GLU A 5 27.70 13.11 24.12
N THR A 6 27.96 12.36 23.04
CA THR A 6 26.95 11.94 22.04
C THR A 6 26.46 10.51 22.22
N ARG A 7 25.16 10.27 21.99
CA ARG A 7 24.59 8.92 21.80
C ARG A 7 23.67 8.86 20.58
N ALA A 8 23.71 7.74 19.86
CA ALA A 8 22.76 7.45 18.79
C ALA A 8 21.38 7.10 19.36
N GLN A 9 20.32 7.54 18.68
CA GLN A 9 18.94 7.26 19.09
C GLN A 9 18.59 5.78 18.88
N LYS A 10 17.98 5.15 19.89
CA LYS A 10 17.47 3.77 19.77
C LYS A 10 16.29 3.74 18.78
N GLY A 11 16.34 2.83 17.80
CA GLY A 11 15.25 2.63 16.82
C GLY A 11 15.51 3.19 15.41
N GLN A 12 16.75 3.59 15.11
CA GLN A 12 17.18 3.98 13.76
C GLN A 12 17.22 2.74 12.83
N PRO A 13 16.57 2.78 11.66
CA PRO A 13 16.35 1.60 10.81
C PRO A 13 17.58 1.11 10.05
N ARG A 14 18.61 1.93 9.82
CA ARG A 14 19.84 1.48 9.13
C ARG A 14 20.85 0.87 10.10
N GLN A 15 20.77 -0.43 10.30
CA GLN A 15 21.79 -1.19 11.05
C GLN A 15 22.95 -1.69 10.17
N TYR A 16 22.74 -1.79 8.85
CA TYR A 16 23.77 -2.20 7.89
C TYR A 16 24.31 -1.00 7.11
N PHE A 17 25.57 -0.65 7.37
CA PHE A 17 26.33 0.27 6.54
C PHE A 17 27.43 -0.53 5.84
N ALA A 18 27.48 -0.48 4.50
CA ALA A 18 28.62 -0.99 3.75
C ALA A 18 29.88 -0.26 4.25
N LYS A 19 30.83 -1.00 4.82
CA LYS A 19 32.05 -0.45 5.44
C LYS A 19 32.80 0.48 4.48
N ASP A 20 32.81 0.13 3.19
CA ASP A 20 33.56 0.83 2.14
C ASP A 20 33.06 2.28 1.95
N LYS A 21 31.74 2.51 1.88
CA LYS A 21 31.16 3.85 1.75
C LYS A 21 31.34 4.74 3.00
N LEU A 22 31.67 4.15 4.14
CA LEU A 22 31.96 4.89 5.38
C LEU A 22 33.44 5.33 5.42
N GLU A 23 34.34 4.50 4.87
CA GLU A 23 35.78 4.80 4.74
C GLU A 23 35.99 5.99 3.80
N GLU A 24 35.34 6.00 2.63
CA GLU A 24 35.39 7.11 1.67
C GLU A 24 34.94 8.43 2.31
N LEU A 25 33.82 8.41 3.04
CA LEU A 25 33.30 9.59 3.72
C LEU A 25 34.25 10.06 4.84
N ALA A 26 34.87 9.13 5.58
CA ALA A 26 35.85 9.46 6.60
C ALA A 26 37.13 10.07 6.02
N ALA A 27 37.59 9.59 4.85
CA ALA A 27 38.71 10.17 4.12
C ALA A 27 38.40 11.60 3.67
N SER A 28 37.23 11.82 3.06
CA SER A 28 36.77 13.15 2.65
C SER A 28 36.67 14.13 3.82
N ILE A 29 36.09 13.69 4.95
CA ILE A 29 35.98 14.50 6.18
C ILE A 29 37.35 14.82 6.78
N ARG A 30 38.34 13.93 6.66
CA ARG A 30 39.70 14.19 7.16
C ARG A 30 40.39 15.31 6.38
N GLU A 31 40.11 15.41 5.08
CA GLU A 31 40.73 16.39 4.19
C GLU A 31 40.00 17.74 4.21
N HIS A 32 38.66 17.74 4.17
CA HIS A 32 37.86 18.95 4.01
C HIS A 32 37.10 19.38 5.27
N GLY A 33 37.15 18.57 6.33
CA GLY A 33 36.31 18.74 7.52
C GLY A 33 34.86 18.33 7.28
N LEU A 34 34.03 18.50 8.31
CA LEU A 34 32.60 18.24 8.23
C LEU A 34 31.87 19.50 7.71
N LEU A 35 31.53 19.52 6.42
CA LEU A 35 30.86 20.65 5.78
C LEU A 35 29.40 20.81 6.22
N GLU A 36 28.64 19.72 6.26
CA GLU A 36 27.25 19.77 6.69
C GLU A 36 27.10 19.37 8.17
N PRO A 37 26.48 20.21 9.00
CA PRO A 37 26.36 19.96 10.43
C PRO A 37 25.47 18.75 10.75
N ILE A 38 25.78 18.08 11.87
CA ILE A 38 24.94 17.03 12.44
C ILE A 38 23.81 17.68 13.24
N VAL A 39 22.57 17.18 13.11
CA VAL A 39 21.44 17.70 13.89
C VAL A 39 21.32 16.91 15.18
N VAL A 40 21.36 17.62 16.30
CA VAL A 40 21.30 17.01 17.64
C VAL A 40 20.24 17.70 18.50
N ARG A 41 19.79 17.02 19.55
CA ARG A 41 19.04 17.63 20.66
C ARG A 41 19.77 17.44 21.98
N ARG A 42 19.53 18.33 22.93
CA ARG A 42 19.96 18.13 24.32
C ARG A 42 19.12 17.03 24.97
N VAL A 43 19.77 16.14 25.71
CA VAL A 43 19.08 15.14 26.53
C VAL A 43 18.66 15.81 27.84
N PRO A 44 17.35 15.83 28.20
CA PRO A 44 16.91 16.37 29.48
C PRO A 44 17.66 15.72 30.64
N SER A 45 18.10 16.52 31.61
CA SER A 45 18.82 16.06 32.80
C SER A 45 20.26 15.53 32.57
N SER A 46 20.90 15.84 31.44
CA SER A 46 22.33 15.58 31.24
C SER A 46 22.98 16.58 30.28
N ASP A 47 24.31 16.76 30.37
CA ASP A 47 25.09 17.56 29.40
C ASP A 47 25.37 16.81 28.08
N LYS A 48 24.54 15.83 27.74
CA LYS A 48 24.70 14.98 26.56
C LYS A 48 23.75 15.40 25.46
N PHE A 49 24.12 15.05 24.23
CA PHE A 49 23.28 15.27 23.07
C PHE A 49 22.93 13.95 22.38
N GLU A 50 21.72 13.89 21.84
CA GLU A 50 21.24 12.78 21.04
C GLU A 50 21.18 13.21 19.57
N ILE A 51 21.70 12.36 18.68
CA ILE A 51 21.71 12.62 17.24
C ILE A 51 20.31 12.39 16.68
N ILE A 52 19.76 13.41 16.04
CA ILE A 52 18.48 13.36 15.33
C ILE A 52 18.71 12.95 13.88
N ALA A 53 19.70 13.55 13.22
CA ALA A 53 20.02 13.30 11.82
C ALA A 53 21.53 13.43 11.56
N GLY A 54 22.03 12.68 10.57
CA GLY A 54 23.45 12.69 10.21
C GLY A 54 24.31 11.62 10.88
N GLU A 55 23.74 10.50 11.31
CA GLU A 55 24.49 9.43 11.98
C GLU A 55 25.71 8.93 11.19
N ARG A 56 25.59 8.82 9.85
CA ARG A 56 26.72 8.45 8.98
C ARG A 56 27.87 9.45 9.07
N ARG A 57 27.56 10.75 9.09
CA ARG A 57 28.54 11.84 9.22
C ARG A 57 29.20 11.80 10.59
N TRP A 58 28.43 11.56 11.64
CA TRP A 58 28.98 11.38 12.99
C TRP A 58 29.95 10.19 13.07
N ARG A 59 29.54 9.00 12.60
CA ARG A 59 30.40 7.80 12.57
C ARG A 59 31.65 8.00 11.70
N ALA A 60 31.51 8.65 10.54
CA ALA A 60 32.64 8.97 9.68
C ALA A 60 33.57 10.02 10.31
N SER A 61 33.04 10.99 11.06
CA SER A 61 33.84 11.97 11.81
C SER A 61 34.63 11.32 12.95
N GLN A 62 34.03 10.35 13.65
CA GLN A 62 34.75 9.54 14.66
C GLN A 62 35.91 8.77 14.01
N LYS A 63 35.68 8.13 12.86
CA LYS A 63 36.73 7.45 12.09
C LYS A 63 37.80 8.40 11.53
N ALA A 64 37.41 9.62 11.18
CA ALA A 64 38.34 10.65 10.71
C ALA A 64 39.25 11.17 11.84
N GLY A 65 38.92 10.90 13.11
CA GLY A 65 39.68 11.33 14.28
C GLY A 65 39.34 12.75 14.73
N LEU A 66 38.21 13.31 14.27
CA LEU A 66 37.76 14.64 14.68
C LEU A 66 37.36 14.63 16.16
N LYS A 67 38.00 15.49 16.96
CA LYS A 67 37.66 15.68 18.39
C LYS A 67 36.37 16.48 18.59
N GLU A 68 36.07 17.35 17.64
CA GLU A 68 34.91 18.21 17.64
C GLU A 68 34.25 18.24 16.27
N VAL A 69 32.92 18.25 16.26
CA VAL A 69 32.12 18.33 15.05
C VAL A 69 31.12 19.49 15.11
N LEU A 70 30.83 20.06 13.95
CA LEU A 70 29.80 21.07 13.76
C LEU A 70 28.43 20.43 13.96
N VAL A 71 27.63 21.01 14.86
CA VAL A 71 26.28 20.52 15.17
C VAL A 71 25.29 21.68 15.18
N VAL A 72 24.06 21.38 14.76
CA VAL A 72 22.91 22.25 14.97
C VAL A 72 22.08 21.64 16.10
N VAL A 73 21.95 22.40 17.20
CA VAL A 73 21.13 22.00 18.34
C VAL A 73 19.69 22.45 18.08
N LYS A 74 18.75 21.51 18.07
CA LYS A 74 17.32 21.82 18.07
C LYS A 74 16.72 21.49 19.43
N ASP A 75 16.19 22.49 20.11
CA ASP A 75 15.42 22.32 21.35
C ASP A 75 14.01 21.84 21.00
N VAL A 76 13.92 20.54 20.73
CA VAL A 76 12.68 19.84 20.42
C VAL A 76 12.48 18.67 21.39
N SER A 77 11.23 18.39 21.74
CA SER A 77 10.88 17.23 22.56
C SER A 77 11.37 15.94 21.91
N PRO A 78 11.62 14.86 22.69
CA PRO A 78 12.02 13.55 22.13
C PRO A 78 11.09 13.08 21.01
N LYS A 79 9.79 13.30 21.20
CA LYS A 79 8.75 12.95 20.25
C LYS A 79 8.89 13.76 18.96
N ASN A 80 9.05 15.07 19.03
CA ASN A 80 9.18 15.94 17.86
C ASN A 80 10.52 15.73 17.12
N ALA A 81 11.59 15.40 17.85
CA ALA A 81 12.87 15.04 17.26
C ALA A 81 12.77 13.78 16.41
N PHE A 82 12.17 12.72 16.95
CA PHE A 82 11.98 11.47 16.24
C PHE A 82 11.05 11.64 15.01
N GLU A 83 10.02 12.47 15.14
CA GLU A 83 9.15 12.85 14.02
C GLU A 83 9.93 13.49 12.87
N LEU A 84 10.78 14.48 13.18
CA LEU A 84 11.60 15.17 12.18
C LEU A 84 12.60 14.22 11.51
N ALA A 85 13.23 13.33 12.29
CA ALA A 85 14.14 12.32 11.74
C ALA A 85 13.42 11.36 10.79
N LEU A 86 12.20 10.94 11.15
CA LEU A 86 11.42 10.03 10.33
C LEU A 86 10.94 10.70 9.03
N ILE A 87 10.51 11.96 9.09
CA ILE A 87 10.11 12.75 7.91
C ILE A 87 11.30 12.97 6.97
N GLU A 88 12.48 13.34 7.49
CA GLU A 88 13.69 13.49 6.67
C GLU A 88 14.07 12.17 6.01
N ASN A 89 14.02 11.07 6.76
CA ASN A 89 14.33 9.75 6.21
C ASN A 89 13.36 9.35 5.10
N VAL A 90 12.06 9.66 5.25
CA VAL A 90 11.02 9.43 4.21
C VAL A 90 11.26 10.26 2.95
N GLN A 91 11.84 11.46 3.07
CA GLN A 91 12.15 12.33 1.94
C GLN A 91 13.39 11.89 1.14
N ARG A 92 14.09 10.83 1.58
CA ARG A 92 15.25 10.30 0.85
C ARG A 92 14.82 9.53 -0.39
N GLU A 93 15.51 9.77 -1.49
CA GLU A 93 15.23 9.12 -2.79
C GLU A 93 15.63 7.63 -2.83
N ASP A 94 16.36 7.13 -1.84
CA ASP A 94 16.88 5.74 -1.82
C ASP A 94 15.99 4.72 -1.10
N LEU A 95 14.81 5.11 -0.60
CA LEU A 95 13.89 4.18 0.06
C LEU A 95 13.18 3.26 -0.94
N ASN A 96 13.12 1.97 -0.63
CA ASN A 96 12.26 1.07 -1.38
C ASN A 96 10.77 1.32 -1.04
N PRO A 97 9.82 0.94 -1.92
CA PRO A 97 8.40 1.22 -1.71
C PRO A 97 7.81 0.63 -0.42
N VAL A 98 8.35 -0.49 0.07
CA VAL A 98 7.88 -1.14 1.31
C VAL A 98 8.44 -0.40 2.53
N GLU A 99 9.71 -0.01 2.54
CA GLU A 99 10.31 0.81 3.60
C GLU A 99 9.59 2.15 3.74
N LEU A 100 9.25 2.78 2.61
CA LEU A 100 8.44 3.99 2.61
C LEU A 100 7.09 3.74 3.28
N ALA A 101 6.40 2.65 2.92
CA ALA A 101 5.11 2.30 3.51
C ALA A 101 5.21 2.05 5.03
N GLU A 102 6.25 1.36 5.49
CA GLU A 102 6.52 1.11 6.92
C GLU A 102 6.77 2.40 7.69
N ALA A 103 7.58 3.31 7.12
CA ALA A 103 7.83 4.62 7.72
C ALA A 103 6.56 5.48 7.82
N LEU A 104 5.71 5.45 6.79
CA LEU A 104 4.41 6.13 6.82
C LEU A 104 3.46 5.51 7.86
N ASP A 105 3.37 4.18 7.96
CA ASP A 105 2.52 3.52 8.96
C ASP A 105 2.97 3.83 10.38
N ARG A 106 4.29 3.94 10.59
CA ARG A 106 4.85 4.37 11.88
C ARG A 106 4.45 5.79 12.24
N LEU A 107 4.48 6.74 11.29
CA LEU A 107 3.99 8.11 11.50
C LEU A 107 2.48 8.12 11.84
N VAL A 108 1.68 7.28 11.19
CA VAL A 108 0.24 7.16 11.51
C VAL A 108 0.04 6.64 12.95
N ARG A 109 0.76 5.58 13.34
CA ARG A 109 0.55 4.91 14.64
C ARG A 109 1.13 5.68 15.83
N GLU A 110 2.34 6.19 15.72
CA GLU A 110 3.06 6.82 16.83
C GLU A 110 2.71 8.31 16.99
N TYR A 111 2.30 8.96 15.90
CA TYR A 111 2.01 10.40 15.86
C TYR A 111 0.56 10.73 15.54
N SER A 112 -0.29 9.72 15.34
CA SER A 112 -1.71 9.87 15.02
C SER A 112 -1.96 10.73 13.78
N TYR A 113 -1.03 10.69 12.82
CA TYR A 113 -1.17 11.46 11.59
C TYR A 113 -2.25 10.86 10.69
N THR A 114 -3.05 11.73 10.10
CA THR A 114 -3.95 11.35 9.02
C THR A 114 -3.18 11.24 7.70
N GLN A 115 -3.74 10.52 6.73
CA GLN A 115 -3.16 10.43 5.39
C GLN A 115 -3.07 11.82 4.73
N GLU A 116 -4.02 12.71 5.02
CA GLU A 116 -4.03 14.10 4.59
C GLU A 116 -2.86 14.88 5.18
N THR A 117 -2.59 14.72 6.48
CA THR A 117 -1.48 15.40 7.15
C THR A 117 -0.13 14.97 6.57
N LEU A 118 0.02 13.66 6.34
CA LEU A 118 1.22 13.10 5.71
C LEU A 118 1.41 13.61 4.29
N ALA A 119 0.33 13.67 3.50
CA ALA A 119 0.35 14.18 2.12
C ALA A 119 0.90 15.61 2.07
N VAL A 120 0.35 16.51 2.90
CA VAL A 120 0.79 17.91 2.98
C VAL A 120 2.25 18.01 3.41
N ARG A 121 2.65 17.30 4.47
CA ARG A 121 4.04 17.38 4.99
C ARG A 121 5.08 16.80 4.05
N LEU A 122 4.71 15.81 3.25
CA LEU A 122 5.61 15.16 2.30
C LEU A 122 5.57 15.79 0.91
N GLY A 123 4.70 16.78 0.67
CA GLY A 123 4.50 17.37 -0.65
C GLY A 123 4.00 16.35 -1.68
N LYS A 124 3.17 15.39 -1.26
CA LYS A 124 2.65 14.31 -2.10
C LYS A 124 1.12 14.29 -2.08
N ASP A 125 0.51 13.68 -3.08
CA ASP A 125 -0.94 13.46 -3.07
C ASP A 125 -1.37 12.47 -1.99
N ARG A 126 -2.54 12.70 -1.40
CA ARG A 126 -3.19 11.76 -0.46
C ARG A 126 -3.28 10.35 -1.06
N THR A 127 -3.57 10.26 -2.36
CA THR A 127 -3.66 8.99 -3.09
C THR A 127 -2.35 8.22 -3.07
N THR A 128 -1.21 8.91 -3.16
CA THR A 128 0.14 8.32 -3.12
C THR A 128 0.45 7.76 -1.75
N VAL A 129 0.12 8.51 -0.69
CA VAL A 129 0.26 8.04 0.71
C VAL A 129 -0.61 6.81 0.96
N ALA A 130 -1.88 6.86 0.54
CA ALA A 130 -2.81 5.74 0.69
C ALA A 130 -2.34 4.49 -0.07
N ASN A 131 -1.85 4.65 -1.30
CA ASN A 131 -1.33 3.55 -2.10
C ASN A 131 -0.08 2.91 -1.48
N SER A 132 0.83 3.72 -0.96
CA SER A 132 2.03 3.24 -0.26
C SER A 132 1.63 2.39 0.95
N LEU A 133 0.76 2.91 1.83
CA LEU A 133 0.28 2.20 3.01
C LEU A 133 -0.43 0.87 2.68
N ARG A 134 -1.11 0.79 1.52
CA ARG A 134 -1.76 -0.46 1.09
C ARG A 134 -0.78 -1.57 0.79
N LEU A 135 0.48 -1.27 0.45
CA LEU A 135 1.51 -2.29 0.20
C LEU A 135 1.79 -3.15 1.44
N LEU A 136 1.58 -2.62 2.65
CA LEU A 136 1.73 -3.40 3.89
C LEU A 136 0.69 -4.52 4.03
N LYS A 137 -0.41 -4.47 3.27
CA LYS A 137 -1.42 -5.53 3.22
C LYS A 137 -0.99 -6.73 2.37
N LEU A 138 0.10 -6.62 1.62
CA LEU A 138 0.65 -7.73 0.84
C LEU A 138 1.24 -8.81 1.78
N PRO A 139 1.13 -10.10 1.42
CA PRO A 139 1.84 -11.17 2.10
C PRO A 139 3.36 -10.92 2.14
N PRO A 140 4.08 -11.40 3.18
CA PRO A 140 5.52 -11.21 3.30
C PRO A 140 6.33 -11.67 2.08
N SER A 141 5.91 -12.79 1.47
CA SER A 141 6.50 -13.37 0.25
C SER A 141 6.47 -12.39 -0.93
N VAL A 142 5.39 -11.63 -1.09
CA VAL A 142 5.22 -10.66 -2.18
C VAL A 142 5.90 -9.34 -1.85
N ARG A 143 5.91 -8.92 -0.57
CA ARG A 143 6.69 -7.73 -0.16
C ARG A 143 8.18 -7.91 -0.42
N ALA A 144 8.74 -9.10 -0.15
CA ALA A 144 10.13 -9.41 -0.46
C ALA A 144 10.47 -9.19 -1.94
N ARG A 145 9.57 -9.59 -2.84
CA ARG A 145 9.70 -9.38 -4.30
C ARG A 145 9.61 -7.90 -4.72
N VAL A 146 8.97 -7.05 -3.91
CA VAL A 146 8.96 -5.60 -4.16
C VAL A 146 10.25 -4.96 -3.66
N ILE A 147 10.77 -5.44 -2.53
CA ILE A 147 12.03 -4.97 -1.94
C ILE A 147 13.22 -5.30 -2.85
N ASP A 148 13.26 -6.51 -3.40
CA ASP A 148 14.34 -6.95 -4.31
C ASP A 148 14.22 -6.40 -5.74
N GLY A 149 13.13 -5.69 -6.05
CA GLY A 149 12.87 -5.07 -7.35
C GLY A 149 12.34 -6.01 -8.44
N THR A 150 12.11 -7.30 -8.14
CA THR A 150 11.50 -8.24 -9.11
C THR A 150 10.05 -7.86 -9.45
N LEU A 151 9.35 -7.19 -8.53
CA LEU A 151 8.04 -6.58 -8.74
C LEU A 151 8.12 -5.06 -8.51
N SER A 152 7.69 -4.29 -9.50
CA SER A 152 7.49 -2.85 -9.32
C SER A 152 6.32 -2.55 -8.38
N GLU A 153 6.30 -1.33 -7.85
CA GLU A 153 5.17 -0.82 -7.05
C GLU A 153 3.85 -0.93 -7.81
N GLY A 154 3.86 -0.70 -9.14
CA GLY A 154 2.67 -0.85 -9.99
C GLY A 154 2.13 -2.28 -10.01
N HIS A 155 3.00 -3.28 -10.12
CA HIS A 155 2.59 -4.69 -10.04
C HIS A 155 2.03 -5.02 -8.66
N ALA A 156 2.70 -4.57 -7.60
CA ALA A 156 2.28 -4.78 -6.22
C ALA A 156 0.87 -4.19 -5.96
N ARG A 157 0.61 -2.98 -6.47
CA ARG A 157 -0.71 -2.33 -6.39
C ARG A 157 -1.80 -3.08 -7.15
N ALA A 158 -1.48 -3.61 -8.33
CA ALA A 158 -2.43 -4.40 -9.10
C ALA A 158 -2.80 -5.71 -8.38
N LEU A 159 -1.81 -6.40 -7.79
CA LEU A 159 -1.98 -7.65 -7.06
C LEU A 159 -2.88 -7.52 -5.81
N LEU A 160 -2.90 -6.35 -5.16
CA LEU A 160 -3.81 -6.06 -4.04
C LEU A 160 -5.31 -6.17 -4.40
N GLY A 161 -5.66 -6.22 -5.69
CA GLY A 161 -7.03 -6.46 -6.15
C GLY A 161 -7.45 -7.93 -6.12
N ALA A 162 -6.54 -8.85 -5.77
CA ALA A 162 -6.81 -10.28 -5.69
C ALA A 162 -7.82 -10.62 -4.58
N PRO A 163 -8.65 -11.67 -4.77
CA PRO A 163 -9.73 -12.02 -3.84
C PRO A 163 -9.25 -12.62 -2.51
N ASP A 164 -8.13 -13.34 -2.50
CA ASP A 164 -7.54 -13.94 -1.30
C ASP A 164 -6.01 -13.99 -1.38
N ALA A 165 -5.36 -14.25 -0.25
CA ALA A 165 -3.90 -14.27 -0.13
C ALA A 165 -3.23 -15.36 -0.97
N LYS A 166 -3.87 -16.53 -1.10
CA LYS A 166 -3.32 -17.66 -1.87
C LYS A 166 -3.30 -17.35 -3.37
N ASN A 167 -4.40 -16.84 -3.89
CA ASN A 167 -4.47 -16.34 -5.26
C ASN A 167 -3.48 -15.18 -5.47
N LEU A 168 -3.28 -14.32 -4.48
CA LEU A 168 -2.33 -13.21 -4.60
C LEU A 168 -0.90 -13.71 -4.84
N GLU A 169 -0.43 -14.69 -4.07
CA GLU A 169 0.89 -15.30 -4.25
C GLU A 169 1.02 -16.02 -5.60
N ASP A 170 0.02 -16.83 -5.98
CA ASP A 170 0.00 -17.53 -7.27
C ASP A 170 0.01 -16.54 -8.47
N LEU A 171 -0.71 -15.42 -8.36
CA LEU A 171 -0.73 -14.38 -9.37
C LEU A 171 0.60 -13.62 -9.42
N ALA A 172 1.22 -13.36 -8.27
CA ALA A 172 2.54 -12.73 -8.20
C ALA A 172 3.60 -13.59 -8.89
N GLU A 173 3.59 -14.91 -8.66
CA GLU A 173 4.51 -15.84 -9.33
C GLU A 173 4.31 -15.84 -10.85
N LYS A 174 3.04 -15.85 -11.32
CA LYS A 174 2.72 -15.77 -12.75
C LYS A 174 3.20 -14.46 -13.39
N VAL A 175 3.09 -13.34 -12.67
CA VAL A 175 3.56 -12.03 -13.15
C VAL A 175 5.09 -12.04 -13.31
N VAL A 176 5.82 -12.55 -12.32
CA VAL A 176 7.28 -12.64 -12.38
C VAL A 176 7.73 -13.59 -13.49
N ARG A 177 7.18 -14.81 -13.53
CA ARG A 177 7.57 -15.83 -14.52
C ARG A 177 7.21 -15.42 -15.96
N GLY A 178 6.08 -14.75 -16.14
CA GLY A 178 5.62 -14.25 -17.43
C GLY A 178 6.17 -12.88 -17.81
N GLN A 179 6.98 -12.24 -16.95
CA GLN A 179 7.46 -10.85 -17.10
C GLN A 179 6.35 -9.90 -17.54
N LEU A 180 5.17 -10.04 -16.91
CA LEU A 180 3.99 -9.28 -17.31
C LEU A 180 4.18 -7.81 -16.96
N ASN A 181 3.69 -6.93 -17.83
CA ASN A 181 3.58 -5.51 -17.51
C ASN A 181 2.40 -5.23 -16.55
N VAL A 182 2.33 -4.00 -16.03
CA VAL A 182 1.30 -3.58 -15.07
C VAL A 182 -0.11 -3.77 -15.61
N ARG A 183 -0.36 -3.41 -16.87
CA ARG A 183 -1.70 -3.55 -17.50
C ARG A 183 -2.12 -5.01 -17.64
N ALA A 184 -1.19 -5.89 -18.04
CA ALA A 184 -1.42 -7.32 -18.12
C ALA A 184 -1.68 -7.93 -16.74
N THR A 185 -0.97 -7.43 -15.71
CA THR A 185 -1.17 -7.83 -14.31
C THR A 185 -2.57 -7.44 -13.82
N GLU A 186 -3.01 -6.21 -14.09
CA GLU A 186 -4.38 -5.76 -13.76
C GLU A 186 -5.44 -6.62 -14.46
N ALA A 187 -5.22 -6.96 -15.74
CA ALA A 187 -6.14 -7.82 -16.49
C ALA A 187 -6.20 -9.24 -15.90
N LEU A 188 -5.06 -9.80 -15.51
CA LEU A 188 -4.93 -11.12 -14.87
C LEU A 188 -5.66 -11.16 -13.52
N VAL A 189 -5.45 -10.15 -12.66
CA VAL A 189 -6.14 -10.03 -11.37
C VAL A 189 -7.65 -9.87 -11.56
N ARG A 190 -8.09 -9.03 -12.51
CA ARG A 190 -9.51 -8.86 -12.85
C ARG A 190 -10.15 -10.15 -13.35
N GLY A 191 -9.41 -10.94 -14.13
CA GLY A 191 -9.82 -12.27 -14.59
C GLY A 191 -10.01 -13.25 -13.43
N ALA A 192 -9.08 -13.28 -12.48
CA ALA A 192 -9.18 -14.12 -11.28
C ALA A 192 -10.40 -13.74 -10.42
N LYS A 193 -10.65 -12.43 -10.23
CA LYS A 193 -11.83 -11.93 -9.51
C LYS A 193 -13.16 -12.32 -10.15
N LYS A 194 -13.23 -12.36 -11.50
CA LYS A 194 -14.42 -12.86 -12.22
C LYS A 194 -14.62 -14.38 -12.07
N LYS A 195 -13.53 -15.16 -11.98
CA LYS A 195 -13.60 -16.60 -11.76
C LYS A 195 -14.08 -16.95 -10.35
N THR A 196 -13.61 -16.24 -9.33
CA THR A 196 -14.11 -16.41 -7.95
C THR A 196 -15.51 -15.83 -7.74
N GLY A 197 -15.86 -14.74 -8.44
CA GLY A 197 -17.21 -14.16 -8.44
C GLY A 197 -18.27 -15.01 -9.15
N LYS A 198 -17.89 -15.91 -10.07
CA LYS A 198 -18.78 -16.93 -10.66
C LYS A 198 -18.93 -18.18 -9.78
N GLY A 199 -18.25 -18.25 -8.64
CA GLY A 199 -18.38 -19.32 -7.64
C GLY A 199 -19.38 -19.05 -6.53
N ALA A 200 -19.91 -17.82 -6.43
CA ALA A 200 -21.03 -17.49 -5.56
C ALA A 200 -22.30 -17.38 -6.41
N ALA A 201 -22.73 -18.49 -7.02
CA ALA A 201 -24.15 -18.70 -7.16
C ALA A 201 -24.69 -18.66 -5.72
N ALA A 202 -25.47 -17.63 -5.42
CA ALA A 202 -26.24 -17.58 -4.19
C ALA A 202 -26.84 -18.98 -3.97
N LYS A 203 -26.64 -19.56 -2.78
CA LYS A 203 -27.47 -20.68 -2.33
C LYS A 203 -28.89 -20.30 -2.73
N PRO A 204 -29.66 -21.18 -3.41
CA PRO A 204 -31.04 -20.85 -3.72
C PRO A 204 -31.70 -20.61 -2.36
N GLY A 205 -31.89 -19.33 -2.01
CA GLY A 205 -32.86 -18.95 -1.00
C GLY A 205 -34.11 -19.68 -1.42
N ILE A 206 -34.65 -20.49 -0.50
CA ILE A 206 -35.85 -21.28 -0.71
C ILE A 206 -36.83 -20.39 -1.47
N LYS A 207 -36.98 -20.63 -2.78
CA LYS A 207 -37.94 -19.89 -3.59
C LYS A 207 -39.26 -20.13 -2.88
N THR A 208 -39.81 -19.13 -2.21
CA THR A 208 -41.13 -19.17 -1.59
C THR A 208 -42.09 -19.70 -2.64
N SER A 209 -43.04 -20.57 -2.25
CA SER A 209 -43.98 -21.18 -3.21
C SER A 209 -44.66 -20.13 -4.10
N ALA A 210 -44.89 -18.93 -3.55
CA ALA A 210 -45.38 -17.74 -4.24
C ALA A 210 -44.51 -17.29 -5.43
N VAL A 211 -43.17 -17.31 -5.31
CA VAL A 211 -42.26 -16.89 -6.40
C VAL A 211 -42.26 -17.92 -7.53
N ARG A 212 -42.36 -19.22 -7.20
CA ARG A 212 -42.48 -20.28 -8.22
C ARG A 212 -43.81 -20.23 -8.96
N ASP A 213 -44.91 -19.97 -8.25
CA ASP A 213 -46.22 -19.79 -8.88
C ASP A 213 -46.24 -18.57 -9.82
N LEU A 214 -45.66 -17.45 -9.37
CA LEU A 214 -45.51 -16.25 -10.19
C LEU A 214 -44.66 -16.51 -11.46
N GLU A 215 -43.53 -17.21 -11.32
CA GLU A 215 -42.66 -17.60 -12.43
C GLU A 215 -43.39 -18.48 -13.44
N GLN A 216 -44.21 -19.44 -12.97
CA GLN A 216 -45.02 -20.30 -13.84
C GLN A 216 -46.13 -19.52 -14.57
N ARG A 217 -46.83 -18.62 -13.87
CA ARG A 217 -47.88 -17.78 -14.47
C ARG A 217 -47.32 -16.85 -15.53
N LEU A 218 -46.18 -16.20 -15.26
CA LEU A 218 -45.50 -15.33 -16.22
C LEU A 218 -44.94 -16.11 -17.41
N THR A 219 -44.40 -17.30 -17.18
CA THR A 219 -43.93 -18.19 -18.26
C THR A 219 -45.07 -18.61 -19.19
N ARG A 220 -46.25 -18.93 -18.65
CA ARG A 220 -47.44 -19.25 -19.46
C ARG A 220 -47.95 -18.05 -20.24
N ALA A 221 -47.98 -16.86 -19.64
CA ALA A 221 -48.45 -15.64 -20.30
C ALA A 221 -47.49 -15.15 -21.40
N ALA A 222 -46.18 -15.16 -21.14
CA ALA A 222 -45.17 -14.74 -22.11
C ALA A 222 -44.90 -15.81 -23.20
N GLY A 223 -45.20 -17.08 -22.92
CA GLY A 223 -44.91 -18.21 -23.81
C GLY A 223 -43.40 -18.47 -24.00
N THR A 224 -42.57 -17.93 -23.11
CA THR A 224 -41.12 -18.12 -23.07
C THR A 224 -40.68 -18.21 -21.61
N LYS A 225 -39.46 -18.70 -21.36
CA LYS A 225 -38.94 -18.92 -20.01
C LYS A 225 -38.76 -17.60 -19.28
N VAL A 226 -39.58 -17.32 -18.26
CA VAL A 226 -39.42 -16.12 -17.42
C VAL A 226 -38.63 -16.47 -16.17
N VAL A 227 -37.68 -15.61 -15.78
CA VAL A 227 -36.92 -15.75 -14.53
C VAL A 227 -37.30 -14.62 -13.60
N VAL A 228 -37.87 -14.96 -12.45
CA VAL A 228 -38.19 -13.98 -11.40
C VAL A 228 -37.09 -14.01 -10.34
N ARG A 229 -36.46 -12.86 -10.11
CA ARG A 229 -35.49 -12.64 -9.03
C ARG A 229 -36.16 -11.77 -7.98
N ASP A 230 -36.54 -12.37 -6.86
CA ASP A 230 -37.18 -11.67 -5.75
C ASP A 230 -36.21 -11.49 -4.58
N ASN A 231 -36.14 -10.27 -4.03
CA ASN A 231 -35.36 -9.93 -2.84
C ASN A 231 -36.29 -9.48 -1.69
N GLY A 232 -37.43 -10.16 -1.51
CA GLY A 232 -38.31 -10.05 -0.34
C GLY A 232 -39.28 -8.87 -0.30
N ASN A 233 -39.04 -7.80 -1.07
CA ASN A 233 -39.97 -6.66 -1.24
C ASN A 233 -39.82 -5.91 -2.58
N LYS A 234 -38.75 -6.18 -3.34
CA LYS A 234 -38.50 -5.66 -4.68
C LYS A 234 -37.87 -6.78 -5.48
N GLY A 235 -38.23 -6.90 -6.76
CA GLY A 235 -37.74 -7.96 -7.62
C GLY A 235 -37.61 -7.51 -9.07
N GLU A 236 -36.88 -8.32 -9.83
CA GLU A 236 -36.69 -8.15 -11.27
C GLU A 236 -37.30 -9.35 -11.99
N VAL A 237 -38.01 -9.06 -13.08
CA VAL A 237 -38.49 -10.08 -14.04
C VAL A 237 -37.59 -10.01 -15.26
N ALA A 238 -36.84 -11.07 -15.51
CA ALA A 238 -35.97 -11.18 -16.67
C ALA A 238 -36.59 -12.15 -17.69
N ILE A 239 -36.77 -11.65 -18.93
CA ILE A 239 -37.25 -12.46 -20.05
C ILE A 239 -36.12 -12.51 -21.10
N PRO A 240 -35.47 -13.67 -21.31
CA PRO A 240 -34.51 -13.84 -22.38
C PRO A 240 -35.24 -13.87 -23.73
N TYR A 241 -34.70 -13.14 -24.71
CA TYR A 241 -35.13 -13.16 -26.10
C TYR A 241 -33.92 -13.48 -26.98
N GLU A 242 -34.16 -14.04 -28.15
CA GLU A 242 -33.10 -14.50 -29.07
C GLU A 242 -32.81 -13.46 -30.15
N ASP A 243 -33.84 -12.76 -30.60
CA ASP A 243 -33.79 -11.66 -31.57
C ASP A 243 -34.91 -10.63 -31.28
N LEU A 244 -34.92 -9.52 -32.03
CA LEU A 244 -35.90 -8.44 -31.85
C LEU A 244 -37.33 -8.89 -32.22
N ASP A 245 -37.48 -9.79 -33.19
CA ASP A 245 -38.79 -10.34 -33.58
C ASP A 245 -39.39 -11.21 -32.45
N HIS A 246 -38.55 -11.98 -31.76
CA HIS A 246 -38.91 -12.75 -30.57
C HIS A 246 -39.32 -11.81 -29.43
N LEU A 247 -38.61 -10.70 -29.24
CA LEU A 247 -39.00 -9.68 -28.27
C LEU A 247 -40.38 -9.08 -28.61
N ASP A 248 -40.64 -8.74 -29.88
CA ASP A 248 -41.95 -8.22 -30.30
C ASP A 248 -43.09 -9.23 -30.10
N ARG A 249 -42.85 -10.53 -30.36
CA ARG A 249 -43.82 -11.60 -30.07
C ARG A 249 -44.11 -11.72 -28.56
N ILE A 250 -43.09 -11.57 -27.72
CA ILE A 250 -43.24 -11.57 -26.26
C ILE A 250 -44.05 -10.36 -25.82
N LEU A 251 -43.70 -9.16 -26.30
CA LEU A 251 -44.41 -7.91 -25.97
C LEU A 251 -45.88 -7.99 -26.39
N ALA A 252 -46.17 -8.52 -27.58
CA ALA A 252 -47.52 -8.73 -28.06
C ALA A 252 -48.34 -9.68 -27.17
N ARG A 253 -47.72 -10.64 -26.50
CA ARG A 253 -48.40 -11.58 -25.58
C ARG A 253 -48.56 -11.01 -24.17
N VAL A 254 -47.55 -10.33 -23.66
CA VAL A 254 -47.53 -9.79 -22.29
C VAL A 254 -48.41 -8.54 -22.15
N PHE A 255 -48.46 -7.67 -23.16
CA PHE A 255 -49.18 -6.39 -23.10
C PHE A 255 -50.51 -6.36 -23.86
N ARG A 256 -50.89 -7.42 -24.60
CA ARG A 256 -52.24 -7.54 -25.22
C ARG A 256 -53.19 -8.46 -24.46
N ALA A 257 -52.89 -8.83 -23.22
CA ALA A 257 -53.91 -9.43 -22.37
C ALA A 257 -54.94 -8.34 -22.02
N LYS A 258 -56.11 -8.41 -22.68
CA LYS A 258 -57.33 -7.68 -22.31
C LYS A 258 -57.74 -8.00 -20.87
#